data_AF-A0AAD6WPA4-F1
#
_entry.id   AF-A0AAD6WPA4-F1
#
_cell.length_a   1.000
_cell.length_b   1.000
_cell.length_c   1.000
_cell.angle_alpha   90.00
_cell.angle_beta   90.00
_cell.angle_gamma   90.00
#
_symmetry.space_group_name_H-M   'P 1'
#
loop_
_entity.id
_entity.type
_entity.pdbx_description
1 polymer ?
#
loop_
_entity_poly.entity_id
_entity_poly.type
_entity_poly.pdbx_seq_one_letter_code
_entity_poly.pdbx_strand_id
1 'polypeptide(L)' 'GSVVTMKLRGIIYAGQAHFTCRYIERDGTMWFHDGITTGRNCLEEVKLQSLPD' A
#
# COMPACT_ATOMS: atom_id res chain seq x y z
N GLY A 1 28.56 15.34 0.90
CA GLY A 1 27.24 15.28 1.57
C GLY A 1 26.69 13.87 1.40
N SER A 2 26.00 13.33 2.40
CA SER A 2 25.41 11.99 2.32
C SER A 2 24.14 12.00 1.47
N VAL A 3 24.00 11.02 0.59
CA VAL A 3 22.77 10.78 -0.18
C VAL A 3 21.86 9.85 0.63
N VAL A 4 20.57 10.20 0.74
CA VAL A 4 19.56 9.36 1.40
C VAL A 4 18.61 8.83 0.33
N THR A 5 18.49 7.50 0.26
CA THR A 5 17.53 6.83 -0.64
C THR A 5 16.27 6.45 0.14
N MET A 6 15.11 6.90 -0.33
CA MET A 6 13.82 6.52 0.21
C MET A 6 13.27 5.29 -0.50
N LYS A 7 12.48 4.48 0.21
CA LYS A 7 11.73 3.35 -0.36
C LYS A 7 10.25 3.70 -0.38
N LEU A 8 9.54 3.34 -1.45
CA LEU A 8 8.09 3.47 -1.51
C LEU A 8 7.45 2.56 -0.46
N ARG A 9 6.55 3.13 0.36
CA ARG A 9 5.86 2.40 1.45
C ARG A 9 4.34 2.40 1.36
N GLY A 10 3.79 3.06 0.36
CA GLY A 10 2.36 3.06 0.11
C GLY A 10 1.97 4.01 -0.99
N ILE A 11 0.76 3.81 -1.50
CA ILE A 11 0.15 4.58 -2.58
C ILE A 11 -1.29 4.84 -2.17
N ILE A 12 -1.75 6.07 -2.39
CA ILE A 12 -3.16 6.45 -2.28
C ILE A 12 -3.67 6.64 -3.71
N TYR A 13 -4.74 5.94 -4.06
CA TYR A 13 -5.44 6.05 -5.32
C TYR A 13 -6.73 6.84 -5.09
N ALA A 14 -6.76 8.10 -5.53
CA ALA A 14 -7.92 8.97 -5.38
C ALA A 14 -8.77 9.01 -6.67
N GLY A 15 -10.10 8.99 -6.54
CA GLY A 15 -11.02 9.13 -7.66
C GLY A 15 -12.42 9.57 -7.23
N GLN A 16 -12.97 10.59 -7.89
CA GLN A 16 -14.28 11.16 -7.53
C GLN A 16 -14.33 11.55 -6.03
N ALA A 17 -15.29 10.99 -5.28
CA ALA A 17 -15.47 11.23 -3.85
C ALA A 17 -14.91 10.12 -2.95
N HIS A 18 -14.07 9.23 -3.49
CA HIS A 18 -13.53 8.07 -2.78
C HIS A 18 -12.03 7.90 -3.03
N PHE A 19 -11.32 7.31 -2.07
CA PHE A 19 -9.94 6.90 -2.26
C PHE A 19 -9.75 5.50 -1.70
N THR A 20 -8.79 4.79 -2.29
CA THR A 20 -8.28 3.53 -1.75
C THR A 20 -6.79 3.68 -1.50
N CYS A 21 -6.22 2.82 -0.68
CA CYS A 21 -4.78 2.81 -0.48
C CYS A 21 -4.21 1.41 -0.42
N ARG A 22 -2.91 1.35 -0.73
CA ARG A 22 -2.04 0.23 -0.41
C ARG A 22 -0.89 0.71 0.44
N TYR A 23 -0.52 -0.03 1.47
CA TYR A 23 0.73 0.20 2.20
C TYR A 23 1.56 -1.07 2.28
N ILE A 24 2.87 -0.89 2.41
CA ILE A 24 3.88 -1.94 2.35
C ILE A 24 4.62 -1.96 3.68
N GLU A 25 4.66 -3.11 4.33
CA GLU A 25 5.41 -3.36 5.55
C GLU A 25 6.90 -3.63 5.27
N ARG A 26 7.71 -3.73 6.33
CA ARG A 26 9.18 -3.81 6.18
C ARG A 26 9.63 -5.10 5.51
N ASP A 27 8.86 -6.16 5.67
CA ASP A 27 9.05 -7.47 5.05
C ASP A 27 8.46 -7.55 3.63
N GLY A 28 7.81 -6.49 3.14
CA GLY A 28 7.15 -6.44 1.84
C GLY A 28 5.70 -6.91 1.85
N THR A 29 5.12 -7.24 3.01
CA THR A 29 3.68 -7.55 3.12
C THR A 29 2.87 -6.31 2.72
N MET A 30 1.95 -6.49 1.77
CA MET A 30 1.13 -5.42 1.23
C MET A 30 -0.27 -5.52 1.82
N TRP A 31 -0.87 -4.36 2.08
CA TRP A 31 -2.19 -4.25 2.69
C TRP A 31 -3.05 -3.27 1.92
N PHE A 32 -4.29 -3.64 1.64
CA PHE A 32 -5.30 -2.82 0.98
C PHE A 32 -6.33 -2.27 1.96
N HIS A 33 -6.77 -1.03 1.74
CA HIS A 33 -7.87 -0.41 2.48
C HIS A 33 -8.68 0.53 1.58
N ASP A 34 -10.01 0.39 1.63
CA ASP A 34 -10.94 1.28 0.92
C ASP A 34 -11.95 1.99 1.84
N GLY A 35 -11.98 1.65 3.14
CA GLY A 35 -12.87 2.24 4.13
C GLY A 35 -14.37 1.94 3.96
N ILE A 36 -14.82 1.56 2.76
CA ILE A 36 -16.22 1.22 2.43
C ILE A 36 -16.43 -0.28 2.61
N THR A 37 -15.69 -1.08 1.87
CA THR A 37 -15.77 -2.55 1.90
C THR A 37 -14.94 -3.11 3.05
N THR A 38 -13.76 -2.55 3.29
CA THR A 38 -12.84 -3.02 4.32
C THR A 38 -13.22 -2.53 5.72
N GLY A 39 -14.10 -1.53 5.81
CA GLY A 39 -14.57 -0.94 7.06
C GLY A 39 -13.41 -0.45 7.92
N ARG A 40 -13.25 -1.03 9.12
CA ARG A 40 -12.16 -0.68 10.05
C ARG A 40 -10.88 -1.53 9.87
N ASN A 41 -10.90 -2.49 8.96
CA ASN A 41 -9.81 -3.44 8.79
C ASN A 41 -9.02 -3.14 7.50
N CYS A 42 -7.78 -3.59 7.44
CA CYS A 42 -7.01 -3.69 6.21
C CYS A 42 -7.04 -5.15 5.75
N LEU A 43 -7.04 -5.37 4.44
CA LEU A 43 -6.95 -6.70 3.85
C LEU A 43 -5.51 -6.97 3.45
N GLU A 44 -4.96 -8.09 3.93
CA GLU A 44 -3.64 -8.55 3.50
C GLU A 44 -3.70 -8.97 2.04
N GLU A 45 -2.74 -8.49 1.24
CA GLU A 45 -2.52 -8.88 -0.15
C GLU A 45 -1.23 -9.69 -0.27
N VAL A 46 -0.80 -9.95 -1.50
CA VAL A 46 0.46 -10.65 -1.77
C VAL A 46 1.68 -9.82 -1.38
N LYS A 47 2.81 -10.50 -1.17
CA LYS A 47 4.08 -9.80 -0.94
C LYS A 47 4.53 -9.06 -2.19
N LEU A 48 5.08 -7.86 -2.01
CA LEU A 48 5.61 -7.04 -3.10
C LEU A 48 6.56 -7.82 -4.01
N GLN A 49 7.40 -8.68 -3.43
CA GLN A 49 8.40 -9.48 -4.15
C GLN A 49 7.81 -10.62 -4.98
N SER A 50 6.52 -10.93 -4.82
CA SER A 50 5.81 -11.93 -5.61
C SER A 50 5.04 -11.34 -6.79
N LEU A 51 5.01 -10.01 -6.92
CA LEU A 51 4.40 -9.37 -8.08
C LEU A 51 5.29 -9.57 -9.32
N PRO A 52 4.70 -9.81 -10.50
CA PRO A 52 5.44 -9.80 -11.75
C PRO A 52 5.95 -8.39 -12.06
N ASP A 53 7.06 -8.32 -12.81
CA ASP A 53 7.60 -7.08 -13.37
C ASP A 53 6.70 -6.50 -14.49
#